data_AF-A0A3Q8FS18-F1
#
_entry.id   AF-A0A3Q8FS18-F1
#
_cell.length_a   1.000
_cell.length_b   1.000
_cell.length_c   1.000
_cell.angle_alpha   90.00
_cell.angle_beta   90.00
_cell.angle_gamma   90.00
#
_symmetry.space_group_name_H-M   'P 1'
#
loop_
_entity.id
_entity.type
_entity.pdbx_description
1 polymer ?
#
loop_
_entity_poly.entity_id
_entity_poly.type
_entity_poly.pdbx_seq_one_letter_code
_entity_poly.pdbx_strand_id
1 'polypeptide(L)'
;MLLDDVASSGRTLANAAEKLLAAGAASVDVAVTHALFADDALAVIRAAGVGQIWSTDCIAHESNAVSMASQLADALRPLLR
;
A
#
# COMPACT_ATOMS: atom_id res chain seq x y z
N MET A 1 -2.78 -11.62 0.68
CA MET A 1 -2.73 -10.15 0.83
C MET A 1 -1.47 -9.78 1.59
N LEU A 2 -0.74 -8.78 1.10
CA LEU A 2 0.43 -8.18 1.74
C LEU A 2 0.02 -6.85 2.38
N LEU A 3 0.49 -6.61 3.60
CA LEU A 3 0.26 -5.37 4.33
C LEU A 3 1.61 -4.80 4.74
N ASP A 4 1.80 -3.51 4.54
CA ASP A 4 3.01 -2.78 4.94
C ASP A 4 2.65 -1.37 5.39
N ASP A 5 3.52 -0.72 6.17
CA ASP A 5 3.29 0.66 6.59
C ASP A 5 3.65 1.65 5.47
N VAL A 6 4.78 1.43 4.79
CA VAL A 6 5.30 2.30 3.73
C VAL A 6 5.75 1.46 2.55
N ALA A 7 5.31 1.84 1.35
CA ALA A 7 5.93 1.37 0.12
C ALA A 7 6.66 2.50 -0.61
N SER A 8 7.98 2.41 -0.65
CA SER A 8 8.85 3.38 -1.34
C SER A 8 9.21 2.88 -2.74
N SER A 9 10.20 1.99 -2.88
CA SER A 9 10.63 1.48 -4.18
C SER A 9 9.73 0.32 -4.68
N GLY A 10 8.89 -0.26 -3.82
CA GLY A 10 8.02 -1.39 -4.18
C GLY A 10 8.71 -2.75 -4.36
N ARG A 11 10.05 -2.81 -4.33
CA ARG A 11 10.81 -4.06 -4.55
C ARG A 11 10.56 -5.12 -3.48
N THR A 12 10.40 -4.73 -2.21
CA THR A 12 10.08 -5.66 -1.12
C THR A 12 8.74 -6.35 -1.36
N LEU A 13 7.72 -5.57 -1.72
CA LEU A 13 6.38 -6.09 -2.02
C LEU A 13 6.37 -6.98 -3.26
N ALA A 14 7.07 -6.57 -4.33
CA ALA A 14 7.22 -7.35 -5.55
C ALA A 14 7.86 -8.72 -5.28
N ASN A 15 9.03 -8.74 -4.61
CA ASN A 15 9.72 -9.98 -4.26
C ASN A 15 8.86 -10.89 -3.37
N ALA A 16 8.07 -10.31 -2.45
CA ALA A 16 7.17 -11.08 -1.60
C ALA A 16 6.00 -11.67 -2.41
N ALA A 17 5.41 -10.89 -3.33
CA ALA A 17 4.33 -11.34 -4.19
C ALA A 17 4.78 -12.48 -5.10
N GLU A 18 5.94 -12.37 -5.74
CA GLU A 18 6.53 -13.43 -6.58
C GLU A 18 6.70 -14.73 -5.80
N LYS A 19 7.25 -14.65 -4.58
CA LYS A 19 7.44 -15.83 -3.72
C LYS A 19 6.12 -16.48 -3.30
N LEU A 20 5.10 -15.68 -2.98
CA LEU A 20 3.78 -16.18 -2.61
C LEU A 20 3.10 -16.87 -3.80
N LEU A 21 3.15 -16.27 -4.98
CA LEU A 21 2.59 -16.85 -6.21
C LEU A 21 3.32 -18.14 -6.59
N ALA A 22 4.66 -18.15 -6.52
CA ALA A 22 5.47 -19.34 -6.76
C ALA A 22 5.18 -20.48 -5.75
N ALA A 23 4.78 -20.14 -4.53
CA ALA A 23 4.34 -21.09 -3.51
C ALA A 23 2.90 -21.58 -3.70
N GLY A 24 2.21 -21.16 -4.76
CA GLY A 24 0.86 -21.62 -5.10
C GLY A 24 -0.27 -20.73 -4.58
N ALA A 25 0.01 -19.50 -4.14
CA ALA A 25 -1.05 -18.54 -3.84
C ALA A 25 -1.89 -18.27 -5.11
N ALA A 26 -3.22 -18.33 -4.99
CA ALA A 26 -4.12 -18.08 -6.11
C ALA A 26 -4.09 -16.61 -6.58
N SER A 27 -3.81 -15.68 -5.66
CA SER A 27 -3.65 -14.26 -5.94
C SER A 27 -2.85 -13.56 -4.84
N VAL A 28 -2.29 -12.40 -5.17
CA VAL A 28 -1.66 -11.49 -4.21
C VAL A 28 -2.15 -10.07 -4.47
N ASP A 29 -2.64 -9.42 -3.42
CA ASP A 29 -3.01 -8.00 -3.39
C ASP A 29 -2.21 -7.30 -2.29
N VAL A 30 -2.04 -5.99 -2.42
CA VAL A 30 -1.23 -5.15 -1.52
C VAL A 30 -2.10 -4.05 -0.92
N ALA A 31 -1.96 -3.81 0.38
CA ALA A 31 -2.42 -2.58 1.02
C ALA A 31 -1.29 -1.94 1.83
N VAL A 32 -1.13 -0.62 1.73
CA VAL A 32 -0.12 0.12 2.50
C VAL A 32 -0.69 1.38 3.13
N THR A 33 -0.16 1.79 4.28
CA THR A 33 -0.57 3.09 4.86
C THR A 33 -0.07 4.23 3.97
N HIS A 34 1.23 4.23 3.64
CA HIS A 34 1.89 5.30 2.89
C HIS A 34 2.39 4.79 1.54
N ALA A 35 1.66 5.11 0.47
CA ALA A 35 2.08 4.88 -0.91
C ALA A 35 3.06 5.98 -1.35
N LEU A 36 4.31 5.90 -0.86
CA LEU A 36 5.36 6.86 -1.24
C LEU A 36 5.81 6.66 -2.69
N PHE A 37 5.76 5.41 -3.19
CA PHE A 37 5.98 4.98 -4.57
C PHE A 37 6.87 5.91 -5.41
N ALA A 38 8.18 5.70 -5.32
CA ALA A 38 9.14 6.37 -6.18
C ALA A 38 9.03 5.84 -7.62
N ASP A 39 9.22 6.73 -8.61
CA ASP A 39 9.36 6.48 -10.05
C ASP A 39 8.60 5.24 -10.60
N ASP A 40 9.24 4.07 -10.57
CA ASP A 40 8.79 2.82 -11.18
C ASP A 40 8.11 1.84 -10.20
N ALA A 41 7.93 2.21 -8.93
CA ALA A 41 7.48 1.30 -7.88
C ALA A 41 6.15 0.60 -8.22
N LEU A 42 5.17 1.34 -8.74
CA LEU A 42 3.88 0.77 -9.12
C LEU A 42 4.01 -0.26 -10.26
N ALA A 43 4.83 0.06 -11.26
CA ALA A 43 5.10 -0.84 -12.38
C ALA A 43 5.81 -2.12 -11.89
N VAL A 44 6.80 -1.99 -11.01
CA VAL A 44 7.51 -3.12 -10.38
C VAL A 44 6.55 -4.03 -9.63
N ILE A 45 5.66 -3.47 -8.81
CA ILE A 45 4.69 -4.25 -8.02
C ILE A 45 3.68 -4.97 -8.94
N ARG A 46 3.17 -4.30 -9.97
CA ARG A 46 2.25 -4.92 -10.93
C ARG A 46 2.92 -6.01 -11.75
N ALA A 47 4.17 -5.82 -12.17
CA ALA A 47 4.94 -6.81 -12.92
C ALA A 47 5.18 -8.11 -12.11
N ALA A 48 5.26 -8.01 -10.78
CA ALA A 48 5.34 -9.16 -9.87
C ALA A 48 4.02 -9.95 -9.72
N GLY A 49 2.97 -9.58 -10.46
CA GLY A 49 1.70 -10.30 -10.47
C GLY A 49 0.71 -9.86 -9.38
N VAL A 50 0.93 -8.70 -8.75
CA VAL A 50 -0.03 -8.13 -7.81
C VAL A 50 -1.29 -7.66 -8.54
N GLY A 51 -2.46 -8.05 -8.05
CA GLY A 51 -3.75 -7.66 -8.60
C GLY A 51 -4.15 -6.23 -8.19
N GLN A 52 -4.54 -6.08 -6.94
CA GLN A 52 -4.97 -4.81 -6.35
C GLN A 52 -3.88 -4.18 -5.49
N ILE A 53 -3.84 -2.85 -5.51
CA ILE A 53 -2.94 -2.02 -4.72
C ILE A 53 -3.80 -0.93 -4.08
N TRP A 54 -3.86 -0.91 -2.75
CA TRP A 54 -4.61 0.08 -1.99
C TRP A 54 -3.71 0.86 -1.04
N SER A 55 -4.06 2.13 -0.84
CA SER A 55 -3.41 2.96 0.17
C SER A 55 -4.38 3.86 0.92
N THR A 56 -3.89 4.45 2.01
CA THR A 56 -4.58 5.59 2.63
C THR A 56 -4.28 6.89 1.89
N ASP A 57 -5.08 7.92 2.14
CA ASP A 57 -4.84 9.29 1.65
C ASP A 57 -3.79 10.08 2.44
N CYS A 58 -3.02 9.44 3.34
CA CYS A 58 -1.91 10.09 4.04
C CYS A 58 -0.78 10.57 3.11
N ILE A 59 -0.66 9.99 1.91
CA ILE A 59 0.14 10.52 0.79
C ILE A 59 -0.77 10.55 -0.43
N ALA A 60 -0.80 11.66 -1.17
CA ALA A 60 -1.59 11.77 -2.40
C ALA A 60 -1.06 10.78 -3.45
N HIS A 61 -1.88 9.79 -3.82
CA HIS A 61 -1.53 8.78 -4.80
C HIS A 61 -2.81 8.20 -5.44
N GLU A 62 -2.70 7.68 -6.66
CA GLU A 62 -3.85 7.12 -7.40
C GLU A 62 -4.42 5.81 -6.78
N SER A 63 -3.65 5.15 -5.91
CA SER A 63 -4.08 3.94 -5.20
C SER A 63 -4.90 4.22 -3.94
N ASN A 64 -5.12 5.48 -3.59
CA ASN A 64 -5.79 5.85 -2.35
C ASN A 64 -7.23 5.34 -2.35
N ALA A 65 -7.53 4.45 -1.41
CA ALA A 65 -8.82 3.79 -1.25
C ALA A 65 -9.43 4.02 0.14
N VAL A 66 -8.64 4.51 1.11
CA VAL A 66 -9.06 4.73 2.49
C VAL A 66 -8.76 6.17 2.90
N SER A 67 -9.80 6.94 3.24
CA SER A 67 -9.59 8.29 3.79
C SER A 67 -9.29 8.24 5.28
N MET A 68 -8.29 9.01 5.71
CA MET A 68 -7.86 9.14 7.11
C MET A 68 -8.37 10.41 7.78
N ALA A 69 -9.09 11.28 7.04
CA ALA A 69 -9.52 12.58 7.54
C ALA A 69 -10.34 12.49 8.85
N SER A 70 -11.32 11.59 8.94
CA SER A 70 -12.14 11.41 10.15
C SER A 70 -11.34 10.92 11.34
N GLN A 71 -10.44 9.95 11.12
CA GLN A 71 -9.63 9.32 12.15
C GLN A 71 -8.63 10.33 12.73
N LEU A 72 -8.03 11.14 11.87
CA LEU A 72 -7.14 12.22 12.29
C LEU A 72 -7.90 13.30 13.05
N ALA A 73 -9.10 13.70 12.58
CA ALA A 73 -9.93 14.69 13.26
C ALA A 73 -10.30 14.24 14.68
N ASP A 74 -10.70 12.97 14.84
CA ASP A 74 -11.05 12.42 16.14
C ASP A 74 -9.84 12.27 17.06
N ALA A 75 -8.68 11.89 16.53
CA ALA A 75 -7.43 11.80 17.29
C ALA A 75 -6.93 13.17 17.78
N LEU A 76 -7.14 14.24 17.00
CA LEU A 76 -6.73 15.60 17.37
C LEU A 76 -7.71 16.27 18.36
N ARG A 77 -8.98 15.85 18.39
CA ARG A 77 -10.04 16.47 19.20
C ARG A 77 -9.69 16.66 20.68
N PRO A 78 -9.04 15.72 21.39
CA PRO A 78 -8.65 15.93 22.78
C PRO A 78 -7.53 16.97 22.97
N LEU A 79 -6.73 17.25 21.93
CA LEU A 79 -5.57 18.15 21.98
C LEU A 79 -5.93 19.62 21.69
N LEU A 80 -7.11 19.87 21.13
CA LEU A 80 -7.61 21.20 20.75
C LEU A 80 -8.38 21.90 21.89
N ARG A 81 -8.16 21.48 23.14
CA ARG A 81 -8.81 22.04 24.33
C ARG A 81 -7.94 23.08 25.02
#